data_AF-A0A820K9V4-F1
#
_entry.id   AF-A0A820K9V4-F1
#
_cell.length_a   1.000
_cell.length_b   1.000
_cell.length_c   1.000
_cell.angle_alpha   90.00
_cell.angle_beta   90.00
_cell.angle_gamma   90.00
#
_symmetry.space_group_name_H-M   'P 1'
#
loop_
_entity.id
_entity.type
_entity.pdbx_description
1 polymer ?
#
loop_
_entity_poly.entity_id
_entity_poly.type
_entity_poly.pdbx_seq_one_letter_code
_entity_poly.pdbx_strand_id
1 'polypeptide(L)'
;MIRLRRATDEQELAVYFDISQSTISRIIISWTRFVYSVFSSINLWPTKDKIQQALPFEMKKNYPDVRVIVDCTEFQIEQPINPQAQQDTWSTYKNTNTAKGLVGITPNGVVSYISPLYGAATSDKAILNMDGSQSLIELLEDGDCIMSDRGFSLDAKYTHLTLIHPPFLDRQNQLSSQQFLQTRIIARYRIHIERCM
;
A
#
# COMPACT_ATOMS: atom_id res chain seq x y z
N MET A 1 -25.09 -1.25 -0.55
CA MET A 1 -24.04 -1.46 0.45
C MET A 1 -23.89 -0.22 1.34
N ILE A 2 -24.68 -0.11 2.40
CA ILE A 2 -24.60 1.05 3.32
C ILE A 2 -23.30 0.97 4.15
N ARG A 3 -22.98 -0.19 4.73
CA ARG A 3 -21.74 -0.38 5.51
C ARG A 3 -20.47 -0.05 4.74
N LEU A 4 -20.26 -0.63 3.55
CA LEU A 4 -19.03 -0.39 2.78
C LEU A 4 -18.86 1.08 2.33
N ARG A 5 -19.96 1.84 2.20
CA ARG A 5 -19.91 3.25 1.81
C ARG A 5 -19.83 4.21 2.99
N ARG A 6 -20.37 3.84 4.15
CA ARG A 6 -20.59 4.74 5.30
C ARG A 6 -19.95 4.27 6.60
N ALA A 7 -19.30 3.12 6.61
CA ALA A 7 -18.80 2.46 7.81
C ALA A 7 -19.86 2.28 8.91
N THR A 8 -21.14 2.14 8.53
CA THR A 8 -22.26 1.99 9.47
C THR A 8 -22.17 0.68 10.26
N ASP A 9 -22.50 0.76 11.54
CA ASP A 9 -22.48 -0.40 12.44
C ASP A 9 -23.48 -1.49 12.04
N GLU A 10 -23.16 -2.77 12.28
CA GLU A 10 -24.05 -3.87 11.89
C GLU A 10 -25.32 -3.93 12.74
N GLN A 11 -25.27 -3.51 14.01
CA GLN A 11 -26.44 -3.45 14.88
C GLN A 11 -27.39 -2.35 14.41
N GLU A 12 -26.85 -1.20 14.01
CA GLU A 12 -27.67 -0.12 13.44
C GLU A 12 -28.40 -0.59 12.17
N LEU A 13 -27.70 -1.30 11.28
CA LEU A 13 -28.30 -1.87 10.08
C LEU A 13 -29.33 -2.95 10.41
N ALA A 14 -29.08 -3.78 11.43
CA ALA A 14 -30.02 -4.80 11.88
C ALA A 14 -31.35 -4.17 12.33
N VAL A 15 -31.28 -3.08 13.11
CA VAL A 15 -32.47 -2.31 13.54
C VAL A 15 -33.16 -1.68 12.34
N TYR A 16 -32.41 -1.04 11.43
CA TYR A 16 -32.98 -0.34 10.28
C TYR A 16 -33.73 -1.28 9.32
N PHE A 17 -33.21 -2.49 9.10
CA PHE A 17 -33.79 -3.48 8.19
C PHE A 17 -34.68 -4.52 8.86
N ASP A 18 -34.88 -4.43 10.17
CA ASP A 18 -35.67 -5.38 10.97
C ASP A 18 -35.27 -6.85 10.76
N ILE A 19 -33.96 -7.11 10.77
CA ILE A 19 -33.38 -8.46 10.63
C ILE A 19 -32.24 -8.67 11.62
N SER A 20 -31.88 -9.93 11.87
CA SER A 20 -30.80 -10.24 12.82
C SER A 20 -29.44 -9.68 12.36
N GLN A 21 -28.61 -9.22 13.31
CA GLN A 21 -27.23 -8.81 13.05
C GLN A 21 -26.43 -9.90 12.32
N SER A 22 -26.65 -11.17 12.67
CA SER A 22 -26.04 -12.32 11.98
C SER A 22 -26.42 -12.42 10.50
N THR A 23 -27.61 -11.97 10.11
CA THR A 23 -28.04 -11.94 8.71
C THR A 23 -27.38 -10.77 7.97
N ILE A 24 -27.31 -9.60 8.60
CA ILE A 24 -26.55 -8.44 8.08
C ILE A 24 -25.08 -8.82 7.81
N SER A 25 -24.41 -9.43 8.80
CA SER A 25 -23.02 -9.88 8.68
C SER A 25 -22.81 -10.83 7.49
N ARG A 26 -23.68 -11.85 7.36
CA ARG A 26 -23.63 -12.79 6.21
C ARG A 26 -23.81 -12.08 4.87
N ILE A 27 -24.72 -11.11 4.79
CA ILE A 27 -24.95 -10.32 3.57
C ILE A 27 -23.68 -9.52 3.23
N ILE A 28 -23.12 -8.79 4.20
CA ILE A 28 -21.89 -8.00 4.00
C ILE A 28 -20.75 -8.88 3.52
N ILE A 29 -20.48 -9.98 4.22
CA ILE A 29 -19.39 -10.90 3.88
C ILE A 29 -19.58 -11.48 2.47
N SER A 30 -20.80 -11.88 2.12
CA SER A 30 -21.11 -12.43 0.79
C SER A 30 -20.86 -11.42 -0.31
N TRP A 31 -21.33 -10.19 -0.13
CA TRP A 31 -21.11 -9.11 -1.09
C TRP A 31 -19.65 -8.69 -1.19
N THR A 32 -18.92 -8.62 -0.07
CA THR A 32 -17.47 -8.34 -0.07
C THR A 32 -16.70 -9.40 -0.84
N ARG A 33 -17.02 -10.69 -0.65
CA ARG A 33 -16.40 -11.79 -1.41
C ARG A 33 -16.71 -11.72 -2.90
N PHE A 34 -17.96 -11.42 -3.26
CA PHE A 34 -18.35 -11.25 -4.65
C PHE A 34 -17.59 -10.08 -5.30
N VAL A 35 -17.58 -8.92 -4.65
CA VAL A 35 -16.83 -7.73 -5.11
C VAL A 35 -15.35 -8.04 -5.27
N TYR A 36 -14.75 -8.74 -4.30
CA TYR A 36 -13.37 -9.20 -4.39
C TYR A 36 -13.16 -10.10 -5.62
N SER A 37 -14.03 -11.07 -5.89
CA SER A 37 -13.89 -11.95 -7.06
C SER A 37 -13.97 -11.22 -8.39
N VAL A 38 -14.79 -10.17 -8.47
CA VAL A 38 -14.90 -9.35 -9.68
C VAL A 38 -13.63 -8.52 -9.84
N PHE A 39 -13.18 -7.83 -8.79
CA PHE A 39 -12.01 -6.96 -8.87
C PHE A 39 -10.69 -7.71 -8.98
N SER A 40 -10.57 -8.91 -8.40
CA SER A 40 -9.35 -9.73 -8.52
C SER A 40 -9.11 -10.25 -9.94
N SER A 41 -10.14 -10.25 -10.79
CA SER A 41 -10.00 -10.57 -12.21
C SER A 41 -9.37 -9.44 -13.04
N ILE A 42 -9.32 -8.22 -12.50
CA ILE A 42 -8.77 -7.05 -13.20
C ILE A 42 -7.26 -7.01 -12.96
N ASN A 43 -6.48 -7.07 -14.05
CA ASN A 43 -5.05 -6.81 -13.96
C ASN A 43 -4.80 -5.31 -13.77
N LEU A 44 -4.43 -4.94 -12.54
CA LEU A 44 -4.08 -3.56 -12.19
C LEU A 44 -2.66 -3.18 -12.65
N TRP A 45 -1.80 -4.16 -12.94
CA TRP A 45 -0.39 -3.92 -13.23
C TRP A 45 -0.18 -3.50 -14.69
N PRO A 46 0.22 -2.25 -14.97
CA PRO A 46 0.44 -1.77 -16.33
C PRO A 46 1.78 -2.25 -16.89
N THR A 47 1.87 -2.38 -18.21
CA THR A 47 3.14 -2.66 -18.90
C THR A 47 4.13 -1.50 -18.78
N LYS A 48 5.42 -1.79 -18.97
CA LYS A 48 6.51 -0.80 -18.85
C LYS A 48 6.32 0.35 -19.82
N ASP A 49 5.94 0.04 -21.05
CA ASP A 49 5.65 1.04 -22.08
C ASP A 49 4.52 1.99 -21.68
N LYS A 50 3.45 1.49 -21.07
CA LYS A 50 2.33 2.32 -20.61
C LYS A 50 2.77 3.28 -19.52
N ILE A 51 3.61 2.83 -18.59
CA ILE A 51 4.19 3.70 -17.56
C ILE A 51 5.09 4.76 -18.20
N GLN A 52 5.98 4.36 -19.11
CA GLN A 52 6.91 5.28 -19.78
C GLN A 52 6.19 6.37 -20.60
N GLN A 53 5.07 6.02 -21.23
CA GLN A 53 4.23 6.97 -21.98
C GLN A 53 3.49 7.94 -21.06
N ALA A 54 3.04 7.48 -19.88
CA ALA A 54 2.30 8.29 -18.91
C ALA A 54 3.19 8.98 -17.86
N LEU A 55 4.52 8.78 -17.91
CA LEU A 55 5.46 9.25 -16.90
C LEU A 55 5.50 10.78 -16.88
N PRO A 56 5.24 11.45 -15.73
CA PRO A 56 5.32 12.90 -15.63
C PRO A 56 6.71 13.42 -15.99
N PHE A 57 6.78 14.56 -16.69
CA PHE A 57 8.04 15.12 -17.22
C PHE A 57 9.15 15.25 -16.16
N GLU A 58 8.81 15.73 -14.96
CA GLU A 58 9.79 15.87 -13.86
C GLU A 58 10.32 14.51 -13.37
N MET A 59 9.48 13.47 -13.32
CA MET A 59 9.92 12.12 -12.98
C MET A 59 10.75 11.52 -14.10
N LYS A 60 10.35 11.69 -15.36
CA LYS A 60 11.10 11.19 -16.51
C LYS A 60 12.53 11.74 -16.56
N LYS A 61 12.74 12.99 -16.15
CA LYS A 61 14.06 13.61 -16.11
C LYS A 61 14.97 13.05 -15.01
N ASN A 62 14.42 12.78 -13.82
CA ASN A 62 15.22 12.45 -12.63
C ASN A 62 15.22 10.96 -12.29
N TYR A 63 14.15 10.25 -12.66
CA TYR A 63 13.84 8.88 -12.30
C TYR A 63 13.11 8.17 -13.46
N PRO A 64 13.77 8.02 -14.63
CA PRO A 64 13.15 7.47 -15.83
C PRO A 64 12.66 6.03 -15.65
N ASP A 65 13.32 5.25 -14.80
CA ASP A 65 13.04 3.81 -14.63
C ASP A 65 12.05 3.51 -13.50
N VAL A 66 11.40 4.53 -12.90
CA VAL A 66 10.40 4.29 -11.85
C VAL A 66 9.19 3.58 -12.41
N ARG A 67 8.93 2.41 -11.87
CA ARG A 67 7.80 1.56 -12.23
C ARG A 67 6.59 1.79 -11.32
N VAL A 68 6.85 1.94 -10.03
CA VAL A 68 5.83 2.00 -8.99
C VAL A 68 6.33 2.83 -7.81
N ILE A 69 5.42 3.57 -7.20
CA ILE A 69 5.63 4.24 -5.92
C ILE A 69 4.81 3.48 -4.89
N VAL A 70 5.43 3.10 -3.78
CA VAL A 70 4.81 2.25 -2.77
C VAL A 70 4.76 2.90 -1.40
N ASP A 71 3.71 2.58 -0.65
CA ASP A 71 3.60 2.91 0.75
C ASP A 71 2.82 1.84 1.51
N CYS A 72 3.10 1.69 2.80
CA CYS A 72 2.32 0.83 3.68
C CYS A 72 1.21 1.65 4.32
N THR A 73 -0.01 1.11 4.33
CA THR A 73 -1.15 1.70 5.02
C THR A 73 -1.72 0.76 6.05
N GLU A 74 -2.18 1.34 7.16
CA GLU A 74 -2.77 0.61 8.29
C GLU A 74 -4.26 0.92 8.38
N PHE A 75 -5.08 -0.13 8.34
CA PHE A 75 -6.52 -0.07 8.52
C PHE A 75 -6.87 -0.52 9.92
N GLN A 76 -7.65 0.27 10.66
CA GLN A 76 -8.17 -0.16 11.96
C GLN A 76 -9.08 -1.38 11.78
N ILE A 77 -8.92 -2.37 12.64
CA ILE A 77 -9.74 -3.57 12.68
C ILE A 77 -10.38 -3.74 14.06
N GLU A 78 -11.42 -4.58 14.12
CA GLU A 78 -11.96 -5.03 15.40
C GLU A 78 -10.89 -5.81 16.17
N GLN A 79 -10.86 -5.63 17.49
CA GLN A 79 -9.88 -6.30 18.36
C GLN A 79 -10.03 -7.83 18.23
N PRO A 80 -8.98 -8.55 17.81
CA PRO A 80 -9.03 -10.00 17.75
C PRO A 80 -9.26 -10.61 19.14
N ILE A 81 -10.07 -11.67 19.21
CA ILE A 81 -10.28 -12.44 20.44
C ILE A 81 -9.03 -13.26 20.79
N ASN A 82 -8.30 -13.71 19.76
CA ASN A 82 -7.07 -14.47 19.95
C ASN A 82 -5.93 -13.54 20.44
N PRO A 83 -5.30 -13.81 21.59
CA PRO A 83 -4.27 -12.94 22.15
C PRO A 83 -3.03 -12.77 21.27
N GLN A 84 -2.60 -13.81 20.56
CA GLN A 84 -1.46 -13.73 19.64
C GLN A 84 -1.81 -12.82 18.46
N ALA A 85 -2.97 -13.04 17.84
CA ALA A 85 -3.44 -12.18 16.74
C ALA A 85 -3.63 -10.73 17.20
N GLN A 86 -4.05 -10.50 18.45
CA GLN A 86 -4.14 -9.17 19.03
C GLN A 86 -2.76 -8.51 19.15
N GLN A 87 -1.74 -9.23 19.60
CA GLN A 87 -0.37 -8.71 19.67
C GLN A 87 0.19 -8.41 18.28
N ASP A 88 0.01 -9.34 17.33
CA ASP A 88 0.55 -9.20 15.97
C ASP A 88 -0.08 -8.04 15.19
N THR A 89 -1.35 -7.72 15.48
CA THR A 89 -2.09 -6.62 14.86
C THR A 89 -2.04 -5.33 15.65
N TRP A 90 -1.38 -5.27 16.81
CA TRP A 90 -1.32 -4.05 17.61
C TRP A 90 -0.42 -3.00 16.94
N SER A 91 -0.99 -1.84 16.60
CA SER A 91 -0.23 -0.67 16.15
C SER A 91 -0.01 0.26 17.33
N THR A 92 1.23 0.34 17.82
CA THR A 92 1.60 1.33 18.85
C THR A 92 1.40 2.76 18.35
N TYR A 93 1.61 3.00 17.05
CA TYR A 93 1.43 4.32 16.44
C TYR A 93 -0.04 4.76 16.46
N LYS A 94 -0.97 3.87 16.10
CA LYS A 94 -2.42 4.18 16.09
C LYS A 94 -3.12 3.86 17.42
N ASN A 95 -2.40 3.29 18.38
CA ASN A 95 -2.92 2.85 19.68
C ASN A 95 -4.17 1.97 19.55
N THR A 96 -4.19 1.08 18.56
CA THR A 96 -5.32 0.18 18.26
C THR A 96 -4.86 -1.02 17.44
N ASN A 97 -5.74 -2.02 17.28
CA ASN A 97 -5.49 -3.13 16.38
C ASN A 97 -5.70 -2.70 14.93
N THR A 98 -4.71 -2.96 14.08
CA THR A 98 -4.72 -2.62 12.67
C THR A 98 -4.19 -3.76 11.81
N ALA A 99 -4.68 -3.83 10.57
CA ALA A 99 -4.08 -4.61 9.52
C ALA A 99 -3.28 -3.69 8.59
N LYS A 100 -2.08 -4.12 8.21
CA LYS A 100 -1.16 -3.36 7.35
C LYS A 100 -1.13 -3.94 5.94
N GLY A 101 -1.18 -3.12 4.91
CA GLY A 101 -1.06 -3.53 3.51
C GLY A 101 -0.14 -2.61 2.72
N LEU A 102 0.57 -3.17 1.75
CA LEU A 102 1.39 -2.43 0.80
C LEU A 102 0.52 -2.03 -0.40
N VAL A 103 0.48 -0.74 -0.69
CA VAL A 103 -0.21 -0.19 -1.86
C VAL A 103 0.84 0.37 -2.81
N GLY A 104 0.74 -0.01 -4.08
CA GLY A 104 1.54 0.53 -5.17
C GLY A 104 0.70 1.40 -6.08
N ILE A 105 1.19 2.59 -6.39
CA ILE A 105 0.66 3.44 -7.45
C ILE A 105 1.67 3.60 -8.58
N THR A 106 1.14 3.78 -9.77
CA THR A 106 1.88 4.27 -10.92
C THR A 106 2.40 5.70 -10.68
N PRO A 107 3.49 6.12 -11.34
CA PRO A 107 3.99 7.50 -11.29
C PRO A 107 2.96 8.59 -11.65
N ASN A 108 1.94 8.25 -12.44
CA ASN A 108 0.84 9.15 -12.80
C ASN A 108 -0.36 9.10 -11.84
N GLY A 109 -0.26 8.38 -10.71
CA GLY A 109 -1.24 8.46 -9.62
C GLY A 109 -2.34 7.40 -9.63
N VAL A 110 -2.28 6.40 -10.50
CA VAL A 110 -3.26 5.31 -10.56
C VAL A 110 -2.79 4.13 -9.69
N VAL A 111 -3.68 3.56 -8.87
CA VAL A 111 -3.40 2.33 -8.11
C VAL A 111 -3.09 1.19 -9.06
N SER A 112 -1.92 0.56 -8.90
CA SER A 112 -1.43 -0.54 -9.74
C SER A 112 -1.18 -1.84 -8.97
N TYR A 113 -1.12 -1.80 -7.64
CA TYR A 113 -0.85 -2.97 -6.82
C TYR A 113 -1.43 -2.83 -5.42
N ILE A 114 -1.93 -3.94 -4.86
CA ILE A 114 -2.41 -4.06 -3.49
C ILE A 114 -1.96 -5.43 -2.98
N SER A 115 -1.20 -5.48 -1.89
CA SER A 115 -0.76 -6.73 -1.27
C SER A 115 -1.87 -7.40 -0.44
N PRO A 116 -1.68 -8.66 -0.02
CA PRO A 116 -2.35 -9.19 1.16
C PRO A 116 -2.17 -8.29 2.39
N LEU A 117 -3.03 -8.48 3.39
CA LEU A 117 -2.92 -7.78 4.67
C LEU A 117 -2.06 -8.57 5.65
N TYR A 118 -1.28 -7.83 6.43
CA TYR A 118 -0.35 -8.32 7.43
C TYR A 118 -0.67 -7.72 8.80
N GLY A 119 -0.13 -8.30 9.87
CA GLY A 119 -0.20 -7.69 11.20
C GLY A 119 0.56 -6.36 11.23
N ALA A 120 0.07 -5.38 12.00
CA ALA A 120 0.67 -4.07 12.18
C ALA A 120 2.16 -4.11 12.55
N ALA A 121 2.58 -5.13 13.32
CA ALA A 121 3.96 -5.32 13.75
C ALA A 121 4.90 -5.72 12.58
N THR A 122 4.36 -6.13 11.44
CA THR A 122 5.16 -6.49 10.25
C THR A 122 5.82 -5.23 9.67
N SER A 123 7.14 -5.28 9.46
CA SER A 123 7.88 -4.14 8.92
C SER A 123 7.64 -3.93 7.43
N ASP A 124 7.73 -2.69 6.98
CA ASP A 124 7.58 -2.33 5.57
C ASP A 124 8.60 -3.06 4.68
N LYS A 125 9.83 -3.21 5.18
CA LYS A 125 10.85 -4.08 4.58
C LYS A 125 10.34 -5.51 4.41
N ALA A 126 9.81 -6.13 5.47
CA ALA A 126 9.39 -7.53 5.41
C ALA A 126 8.24 -7.72 4.40
N ILE A 127 7.30 -6.77 4.33
CA ILE A 127 6.20 -6.81 3.37
C ILE A 127 6.71 -6.68 1.93
N LEU A 128 7.62 -5.73 1.65
CA LEU A 128 8.17 -5.54 0.32
C LEU A 128 8.92 -6.77 -0.20
N ASN A 129 9.65 -7.47 0.67
CA ASN A 129 10.50 -8.61 0.30
C ASN A 129 9.82 -9.98 0.43
N MET A 130 8.50 -10.03 0.68
CA MET A 130 7.81 -11.31 0.74
C MET A 130 7.86 -12.05 -0.59
N ASP A 131 8.09 -13.35 -0.53
CA ASP A 131 8.10 -14.24 -1.68
C ASP A 131 6.68 -14.75 -1.99
N GLY A 132 6.41 -15.07 -3.26
CA GLY A 132 5.19 -15.76 -3.70
C GLY A 132 4.46 -15.05 -4.84
N SER A 133 3.48 -15.75 -5.41
CA SER A 133 2.74 -15.31 -6.62
C SER A 133 2.01 -13.96 -6.52
N GLN A 134 1.82 -13.44 -5.30
CA GLN A 134 1.19 -12.14 -5.06
C GLN A 134 2.18 -11.05 -4.65
N SER A 135 3.49 -11.34 -4.67
CA SER A 135 4.53 -10.38 -4.34
C SER A 135 4.65 -9.31 -5.42
N LEU A 136 4.91 -8.07 -4.99
CA LEU A 136 5.21 -6.96 -5.89
C LEU A 136 6.47 -7.27 -6.72
N ILE A 137 7.44 -7.95 -6.14
CA ILE A 137 8.75 -8.18 -6.76
C ILE A 137 8.62 -9.05 -8.01
N GLU A 138 7.72 -10.03 -7.99
CA GLU A 138 7.44 -10.91 -9.14
C GLU A 138 6.80 -10.17 -10.32
N LEU A 139 6.31 -8.93 -10.12
CA LEU A 139 5.71 -8.10 -11.16
C LEU A 139 6.73 -7.15 -11.82
N LEU A 140 7.91 -6.99 -11.21
CA LEU A 140 8.93 -6.06 -11.65
C LEU A 140 9.88 -6.72 -12.65
N GLU A 141 10.37 -5.91 -13.58
CA GLU A 141 11.33 -6.32 -14.61
C GLU A 141 12.74 -5.83 -14.25
N ASP A 142 13.76 -6.44 -14.84
CA ASP A 142 15.15 -6.00 -14.66
C ASP A 142 15.33 -4.50 -14.96
N GLY A 143 16.02 -3.82 -14.04
CA GLY A 143 16.26 -2.38 -14.09
C GLY A 143 15.09 -1.53 -13.59
N ASP A 144 13.95 -2.11 -13.22
CA ASP A 144 12.84 -1.34 -12.66
C ASP A 144 13.20 -0.72 -11.31
N CYS A 145 12.72 0.51 -11.10
CA CYS A 145 12.88 1.24 -9.86
C CYS A 145 11.57 1.32 -9.08
N ILE A 146 11.65 1.07 -7.78
CA ILE A 146 10.57 1.25 -6.80
C ILE A 146 10.84 2.54 -6.04
N MET A 147 9.87 3.44 -5.93
CA MET A 147 9.99 4.63 -5.09
C MET A 147 9.21 4.43 -3.79
N SER A 148 9.80 4.75 -2.64
CA SER A 148 9.17 4.48 -1.33
C SER A 148 9.60 5.46 -0.23
N ASP A 149 9.04 5.30 0.98
CA ASP A 149 9.62 5.91 2.17
C ASP A 149 10.92 5.22 2.61
N ARG A 150 11.61 5.84 3.56
CA ARG A 150 12.85 5.39 4.20
C ARG A 150 12.72 4.09 5.00
N GLY A 151 11.50 3.65 5.34
CA GLY A 151 11.25 2.39 6.06
C GLY A 151 11.47 1.13 5.22
N PHE A 152 11.60 1.28 3.90
CA PHE A 152 11.76 0.19 2.96
C PHE A 152 13.23 -0.09 2.64
N SER A 153 13.54 -1.35 2.36
CA SER A 153 14.81 -1.79 1.78
C SER A 153 14.58 -3.08 0.99
N LEU A 154 15.39 -3.32 -0.04
CA LEU A 154 15.38 -4.58 -0.79
C LEU A 154 16.39 -5.56 -0.19
N ASP A 155 16.05 -6.84 -0.17
CA ASP A 155 16.99 -7.89 0.19
C ASP A 155 18.07 -8.05 -0.89
N ALA A 156 19.26 -8.50 -0.47
CA ALA A 156 20.45 -8.56 -1.32
C ALA A 156 20.32 -9.45 -2.56
N LYS A 157 19.29 -10.32 -2.62
CA LYS A 157 18.97 -11.13 -3.81
C LYS A 157 18.38 -10.31 -4.97
N TYR A 158 17.78 -9.16 -4.70
CA TYR A 158 17.09 -8.33 -5.69
C TYR A 158 18.00 -7.27 -6.30
N THR A 159 19.18 -7.69 -6.77
CA THR A 159 20.20 -6.78 -7.32
C THR A 159 19.82 -6.15 -8.66
N HIS A 160 18.84 -6.72 -9.35
CA HIS A 160 18.31 -6.22 -10.62
C HIS A 160 17.29 -5.09 -10.44
N LEU A 161 16.86 -4.82 -9.20
CA LEU A 161 15.91 -3.76 -8.86
C LEU A 161 16.60 -2.66 -8.09
N THR A 162 16.07 -1.43 -8.21
CA THR A 162 16.56 -0.29 -7.46
C THR A 162 15.47 0.30 -6.58
N LEU A 163 15.78 0.52 -5.30
CA LEU A 163 14.89 1.25 -4.40
C LEU A 163 15.31 2.71 -4.30
N ILE A 164 14.40 3.62 -4.63
CA ILE A 164 14.57 5.07 -4.55
C ILE A 164 13.81 5.56 -3.32
N HIS A 165 14.54 6.06 -2.34
CA HIS A 165 13.99 6.70 -1.15
C HIS A 165 14.56 8.12 -0.98
N PRO A 166 13.93 8.99 -0.17
CA PRO A 166 14.50 10.29 0.16
C PRO A 166 15.92 10.14 0.74
N PRO A 167 16.85 11.05 0.42
CA PRO A 167 18.22 11.01 0.94
C PRO A 167 18.23 11.07 2.49
N PHE A 168 19.19 10.38 3.10
CA PHE A 168 19.45 10.51 4.54
C PHE A 168 19.92 11.94 4.85
N LEU A 169 19.53 12.47 6.01
CA LEU A 169 20.29 13.55 6.65
C LEU A 169 21.63 12.93 7.04
N ASP A 170 22.63 13.11 6.19
CA ASP A 170 23.98 12.70 6.55
C ASP A 170 24.45 13.53 7.77
N ARG A 171 25.54 13.12 8.41
CA ARG A 171 26.11 13.73 9.65
C ARG A 171 26.36 15.26 9.62
N GLN A 172 26.06 15.93 8.51
CA GLN A 172 26.26 17.36 8.27
C GLN A 172 25.06 18.26 8.67
N ASN A 173 24.00 17.73 9.30
CA ASN A 173 22.84 18.49 9.79
C ASN A 173 22.05 19.32 8.74
N GLN A 174 22.43 19.31 7.46
CA GLN A 174 21.76 20.02 6.38
C GLN A 174 21.78 19.20 5.08
N LEU A 175 20.64 19.16 4.37
CA LEU A 175 20.54 18.58 3.02
C LEU A 175 21.13 19.56 2.01
N SER A 176 21.84 19.05 1.00
CA SER A 176 22.26 19.87 -0.14
C SER A 176 21.04 20.38 -0.93
N SER A 177 21.17 21.47 -1.68
CA SER A 177 20.08 22.00 -2.50
C SER A 177 19.50 20.98 -3.48
N GLN A 178 20.35 20.08 -4.02
CA GLN A 178 19.90 18.98 -4.89
C GLN A 178 19.14 17.91 -4.11
N GLN A 179 19.62 17.52 -2.92
CA GLN A 179 18.93 16.57 -2.05
C GLN A 179 17.58 17.12 -1.56
N PHE A 180 17.49 18.42 -1.27
CA PHE A 180 16.24 19.08 -0.88
C PHE A 180 15.20 19.06 -2.00
N LEU A 181 15.62 19.31 -3.25
CA LEU A 181 14.76 19.22 -4.42
C LEU A 181 14.29 17.77 -4.66
N GLN A 182 15.18 16.79 -4.51
CA GLN A 182 14.82 15.37 -4.61
C GLN A 182 13.80 14.97 -3.53
N THR A 183 14.02 15.37 -2.28
CA THR A 183 13.06 15.14 -1.18
C THR A 183 11.70 15.77 -1.47
N ARG A 184 11.67 17.01 -1.98
CA ARG A 184 10.41 17.67 -2.36
C ARG A 184 9.69 16.95 -3.51
N ILE A 185 10.43 16.45 -4.50
CA ILE A 185 9.87 15.71 -5.63
C ILE A 185 9.27 14.40 -5.13
N ILE A 186 10.03 13.60 -4.38
CA ILE A 186 9.55 12.33 -3.82
C ILE A 186 8.35 12.55 -2.90
N ALA A 187 8.40 13.54 -2.01
CA ALA A 187 7.28 13.89 -1.14
C ALA A 187 6.03 14.32 -1.93
N ARG A 188 6.19 15.13 -2.98
CA ARG A 188 5.08 15.56 -3.86
C ARG A 188 4.38 14.36 -4.50
N TYR A 189 5.14 13.38 -4.98
CA TYR A 189 4.54 12.20 -5.61
C TYR A 189 3.96 11.22 -4.57
N ARG A 190 4.54 11.13 -3.38
CA ARG A 190 3.95 10.37 -2.25
C ARG A 190 2.60 10.90 -1.79
N ILE A 191 2.36 12.21 -1.86
CA ILE A 191 1.03 12.78 -1.56
C ILE A 191 -0.07 12.14 -2.43
N HIS A 192 0.26 11.67 -3.65
CA HIS A 192 -0.74 10.96 -4.47
C HIS A 192 -1.12 9.60 -3.90
N ILE A 193 -0.18 8.89 -3.26
CA ILE A 193 -0.49 7.65 -2.51
C ILE A 193 -1.39 8.00 -1.34
N GLU A 194 -1.01 8.99 -0.53
CA GLU A 194 -1.78 9.43 0.63
C GLU A 194 -3.21 9.89 0.28
N ARG A 195 -3.44 10.40 -0.94
CA ARG A 195 -4.78 10.78 -1.42
C ARG A 195 -5.60 9.60 -1.94
N CYS A 196 -4.96 8.49 -2.29
CA CYS A 196 -5.65 7.27 -2.73
C CYS A 196 -6.05 6.37 -1.56
N MET A 197 -5.45 6.58 -0.39
CA MET A 197 -5.67 5.83 0.85
C MET A 197 -6.60 6.58 1.79
#